data_AF-Q8BMV0-F1
#
_entry.id   AF-Q8BMV0-F1
#
_cell.length_a   1.000
_cell.length_b   1.000
_cell.length_c   1.000
_cell.angle_alpha   90.00
_cell.angle_beta   90.00
_cell.angle_gamma   90.00
#
_symmetry.space_group_name_H-M   'P 1'
#
loop_
_entity.id
_entity.type
_entity.pdbx_description
1 polymer ?
#
loop_
_entity_poly.entity_id
_entity_poly.type
_entity_poly.pdbx_seq_one_letter_code
_entity_poly.pdbx_strand_id
1 'polypeptide(L)'
;AGLEPSPPQCDYIRPSLTGKFAGNPWYYGKVTRHQAEMALNERGHEGDFLIRDSESSPNDFSVSLKAQGKNKHFKVQLKETVYCIGQRKFSTMEELVEHYKKAPIFTSEQGEKLYLVKHLS
;
A
#
# COMPACT_ATOMS: atom_id res chain seq x y z
N ALA A 1 40.18 -4.99 -2.40
CA ALA A 1 39.11 -4.18 -1.78
C ALA A 1 37.81 -4.93 -1.98
N GLY A 2 37.33 -5.63 -0.95
CA GLY A 2 36.07 -6.36 -1.02
C GLY A 2 34.92 -5.35 -0.94
N LEU A 3 34.09 -5.31 -1.97
CA LEU A 3 32.78 -4.69 -1.86
C LEU A 3 31.94 -5.60 -0.97
N GLU A 4 31.71 -5.18 0.27
CA GLU A 4 30.72 -5.79 1.16
C GLU A 4 29.39 -5.89 0.38
N PRO A 5 28.69 -7.05 0.37
CA PRO A 5 27.37 -7.11 -0.21
C PRO A 5 26.47 -6.14 0.56
N SER A 6 25.87 -5.18 -0.14
CA SER A 6 24.87 -4.27 0.43
C SER A 6 23.85 -5.07 1.24
N PRO A 7 23.51 -4.64 2.49
CA PRO A 7 22.54 -5.35 3.30
C PRO A 7 21.22 -5.47 2.54
N PRO A 8 20.40 -6.51 2.83
CA PRO A 8 19.09 -6.66 2.20
C PRO A 8 18.31 -5.34 2.35
N GLN A 9 17.71 -4.88 1.27
CA GLN A 9 17.10 -3.55 1.05
C GLN A 9 15.95 -3.15 2.02
N CYS A 10 15.75 -3.83 3.15
CA CYS A 10 14.59 -3.67 4.02
C CYS A 10 14.59 -2.34 4.80
N ASP A 11 15.76 -1.89 5.27
CA ASP A 11 15.88 -0.74 6.18
C ASP A 11 15.60 0.63 5.54
N TYR A 12 15.50 0.69 4.20
CA TYR A 12 15.32 1.94 3.46
C TYR A 12 13.90 2.17 2.92
N ILE A 13 12.96 1.26 3.16
CA ILE A 13 11.57 1.43 2.70
C ILE A 13 10.89 2.49 3.56
N ARG A 14 10.84 3.73 3.06
CA ARG A 14 10.24 4.88 3.74
C ARG A 14 9.20 5.56 2.84
N PRO A 15 8.34 6.42 3.42
CA PRO A 15 7.47 7.26 2.62
C PRO A 15 8.27 8.05 1.57
N SER A 16 7.77 8.10 0.34
CA SER A 16 8.45 8.69 -0.80
C SER A 16 8.38 10.21 -0.74
N LEU A 17 9.52 10.84 -1.03
CA LEU A 17 9.64 12.29 -1.21
C LEU A 17 9.43 12.74 -2.65
N THR A 18 9.11 11.80 -3.56
CA THR A 18 8.87 12.06 -4.98
C THR A 18 7.62 11.31 -5.46
N GLY A 19 7.08 11.70 -6.61
CA GLY A 19 5.86 11.11 -7.17
C GLY A 19 4.59 11.90 -6.79
N LYS A 20 3.42 11.36 -7.18
CA LYS A 20 2.15 12.10 -7.13
C LYS A 20 1.74 12.54 -5.72
N PHE A 21 2.07 11.75 -4.71
CA PHE A 21 1.70 11.99 -3.31
C PHE A 21 2.94 12.17 -2.42
N ALA A 22 4.03 12.66 -2.99
CA ALA A 22 5.26 12.95 -2.26
C ALA A 22 5.02 13.67 -0.93
N GLY A 23 5.67 13.23 0.13
CA GLY A 23 5.54 13.82 1.48
C GLY A 23 4.34 13.30 2.29
N ASN A 24 3.43 12.53 1.70
CA ASN A 24 2.40 11.85 2.47
C ASN A 24 2.96 10.62 3.18
N PRO A 25 2.66 10.41 4.49
CA PRO A 25 3.26 9.34 5.29
C PRO A 25 2.81 7.93 4.87
N TRP A 26 1.71 7.82 4.11
CA TRP A 26 1.19 6.57 3.59
C TRP A 26 1.69 6.23 2.17
N TYR A 27 2.34 7.17 1.48
CA TYR A 27 2.78 6.97 0.10
C TYR A 27 4.26 6.60 0.03
N TYR A 28 4.55 5.45 -0.56
CA TYR A 28 5.88 4.86 -0.64
C TYR A 28 6.44 4.86 -2.06
N GLY A 29 5.75 5.47 -3.03
CA GLY A 29 6.27 5.63 -4.40
C GLY A 29 6.50 4.29 -5.10
N LYS A 30 7.63 4.18 -5.82
CA LYS A 30 8.00 3.03 -6.66
C LYS A 30 8.56 1.83 -5.85
N VAL A 31 7.94 1.53 -4.73
CA VAL A 31 8.21 0.32 -3.95
C VAL A 31 7.56 -0.88 -4.64
N THR A 32 8.32 -1.96 -4.80
CA THR A 32 7.81 -3.20 -5.41
C THR A 32 6.83 -3.90 -4.48
N ARG A 33 6.04 -4.84 -5.01
CA ARG A 33 5.19 -5.70 -4.18
C ARG A 33 6.01 -6.42 -3.11
N HIS A 34 7.15 -6.98 -3.51
CA HIS A 34 8.01 -7.74 -2.62
C HIS A 34 8.58 -6.85 -1.49
N GLN A 35 9.08 -5.66 -1.83
CA GLN A 35 9.57 -4.70 -0.84
C GLN A 35 8.46 -4.23 0.11
N ALA A 36 7.25 -4.02 -0.40
CA ALA A 36 6.09 -3.70 0.43
C ALA A 36 5.75 -4.84 1.39
N GLU A 37 5.75 -6.09 0.92
CA GLU A 37 5.52 -7.27 1.75
C GLU A 37 6.59 -7.39 2.85
N MET A 38 7.87 -7.17 2.52
CA MET A 38 8.97 -7.16 3.49
C MET A 38 8.74 -6.09 4.57
N ALA A 39 8.51 -4.83 4.17
CA ALA A 39 8.32 -3.73 5.11
C ALA A 39 7.09 -3.93 6.03
N LEU A 40 5.97 -4.41 5.48
CA LEU A 40 4.77 -4.73 6.25
C LEU A 40 4.99 -5.93 7.20
N ASN A 41 5.83 -6.89 6.83
CA ASN A 41 6.12 -8.04 7.68
C ASN A 41 7.09 -7.73 8.81
N GLU A 42 8.04 -6.83 8.56
CA GLU A 42 9.06 -6.45 9.54
C GLU A 42 8.53 -5.44 10.57
N ARG A 43 7.75 -4.44 10.13
CA ARG A 43 7.34 -3.30 10.97
C ARG A 43 5.83 -3.13 11.13
N GLY A 44 5.04 -3.79 10.29
CA GLY A 44 3.60 -3.62 10.24
C GLY A 44 2.84 -4.50 11.22
N HIS A 45 1.75 -3.96 11.77
CA HIS A 45 0.73 -4.69 12.51
C HIS A 45 -0.48 -4.93 11.62
N GLU A 46 -1.37 -5.87 11.99
CA GLU A 46 -2.59 -6.11 11.23
C GLU A 46 -3.39 -4.81 11.03
N GLY A 47 -3.79 -4.54 9.78
CA GLY A 47 -4.46 -3.29 9.42
C GLY A 47 -3.52 -2.17 8.98
N ASP A 48 -2.21 -2.28 9.25
CA ASP A 48 -1.22 -1.31 8.75
C ASP A 48 -1.09 -1.42 7.23
N PHE A 49 -0.98 -0.28 6.56
CA PHE A 49 -0.94 -0.25 5.11
C PHE A 49 0.06 0.76 4.56
N LEU A 50 0.43 0.56 3.30
CA LEU A 50 1.14 1.54 2.50
C LEU A 50 0.55 1.59 1.09
N ILE A 51 0.71 2.73 0.43
CA ILE A 51 0.30 2.93 -0.96
C ILE A 51 1.55 3.11 -1.80
N ARG A 52 1.64 2.33 -2.88
CA ARG A 52 2.78 2.32 -3.81
C ARG A 52 2.28 2.46 -5.24
N ASP A 53 3.17 2.85 -6.13
CA ASP A 53 2.91 2.83 -7.56
C ASP A 53 2.70 1.38 -8.04
N SER A 54 1.82 1.19 -9.01
CA SER A 54 1.60 -0.13 -9.60
C SER A 54 2.78 -0.52 -10.49
N GLU A 55 3.31 -1.73 -10.30
CA GLU A 55 4.39 -2.29 -11.12
C GLU A 55 3.91 -2.66 -12.53
N SER A 56 2.64 -3.02 -12.68
CA SER A 56 2.07 -3.58 -13.91
C SER A 56 1.29 -2.56 -14.74
N SER A 57 0.99 -1.38 -14.21
CA SER A 57 0.16 -0.39 -14.90
C SER A 57 0.66 1.02 -14.60
N PRO A 58 1.28 1.70 -15.59
CA PRO A 58 1.70 3.08 -15.43
C PRO A 58 0.54 3.96 -14.98
N ASN A 59 0.78 4.83 -13.99
CA ASN A 59 -0.20 5.75 -13.37
C ASN A 59 -1.23 5.12 -12.41
N ASP A 60 -1.32 3.80 -12.32
CA ASP A 60 -2.13 3.12 -11.31
C ASP A 60 -1.34 2.99 -9.99
N PHE A 61 -2.06 2.72 -8.91
CA PHE A 61 -1.51 2.53 -7.58
C PHE A 61 -1.89 1.15 -7.01
N SER A 62 -1.28 0.80 -5.90
CA SER A 62 -1.61 -0.39 -5.13
C SER A 62 -1.62 -0.09 -3.64
N VAL A 63 -2.73 -0.44 -2.97
CA VAL A 63 -2.79 -0.46 -1.50
C VAL A 63 -2.27 -1.81 -1.06
N SER A 64 -1.19 -1.82 -0.28
CA SER A 64 -0.62 -3.03 0.33
C SER A 64 -0.95 -3.02 1.82
N LEU A 65 -1.62 -4.06 2.28
CA LEU A 65 -2.19 -4.16 3.63
C LEU A 65 -1.60 -5.36 4.36
N LYS A 66 -1.14 -5.12 5.59
CA LYS A 66 -0.73 -6.17 6.52
C LYS A 66 -1.97 -6.91 7.02
N ALA A 67 -1.98 -8.23 6.83
CA ALA A 67 -3.04 -9.12 7.26
C ALA A 67 -2.43 -10.38 7.88
N GLN A 68 -3.18 -11.10 8.72
CA GLN A 68 -2.75 -12.37 9.25
C GLN A 68 -2.41 -13.37 8.13
N GLY A 69 -1.26 -14.03 8.26
CA GLY A 69 -0.76 -15.00 7.28
C GLY A 69 -0.22 -14.35 6.00
N LYS A 70 -1.08 -13.79 5.16
CA LYS A 70 -0.70 -13.26 3.84
C LYS A 70 -1.22 -11.84 3.61
N ASN A 71 -0.28 -10.92 3.40
CA ASN A 71 -0.56 -9.54 3.02
C ASN A 71 -1.46 -9.45 1.79
N LYS A 72 -2.34 -8.44 1.77
CA LYS A 72 -3.29 -8.20 0.69
C LYS A 72 -2.84 -7.01 -0.15
N HIS A 73 -3.09 -7.09 -1.45
CA HIS A 73 -2.76 -6.01 -2.39
C HIS A 73 -3.97 -5.70 -3.25
N PHE A 74 -4.39 -4.44 -3.23
CA PHE A 74 -5.57 -3.97 -3.97
C PHE A 74 -5.14 -2.97 -5.02
N LYS A 75 -5.51 -3.25 -6.28
CA LYS A 75 -5.24 -2.34 -7.39
C LYS A 75 -6.16 -1.12 -7.28
N VAL A 76 -5.57 0.06 -7.38
CA VAL A 76 -6.29 1.33 -7.51
C VAL A 76 -6.00 1.89 -8.89
N GLN A 77 -7.01 1.94 -9.75
CA GLN A 77 -6.88 2.48 -11.09
C GLN A 77 -7.15 3.98 -11.08
N LEU A 78 -6.29 4.77 -11.72
CA LEU A 78 -6.57 6.18 -11.95
C LEU A 78 -7.17 6.35 -13.35
N LYS A 79 -8.49 6.59 -13.40
CA LYS A 79 -9.22 6.83 -14.66
C LYS A 79 -9.54 8.31 -14.76
N GLU A 80 -8.86 9.01 -15.65
CA GLU A 80 -8.90 10.48 -15.77
C GLU A 80 -8.52 11.14 -14.43
N THR A 81 -9.50 11.49 -13.61
CA THR A 81 -9.32 12.11 -12.29
C THR A 81 -9.89 11.28 -11.14
N VAL A 82 -10.43 10.10 -11.40
CA VAL A 82 -11.15 9.27 -10.44
C VAL A 82 -10.35 8.03 -10.03
N TYR A 83 -10.20 7.81 -8.73
CA TYR A 83 -9.56 6.64 -8.15
C TYR A 83 -10.55 5.49 -8.01
N CYS A 84 -10.29 4.39 -8.69
CA CYS A 84 -11.19 3.23 -8.75
C CYS A 84 -10.55 2.01 -8.10
N ILE A 85 -11.25 1.38 -7.16
CA ILE A 85 -10.83 0.14 -6.49
C ILE A 85 -12.00 -0.83 -6.46
N GLY A 86 -11.86 -1.94 -7.19
CA GLY A 86 -12.99 -2.81 -7.51
C GLY A 86 -14.10 -2.03 -8.22
N GLN A 87 -15.29 -1.98 -7.61
CA GLN A 87 -16.45 -1.25 -8.14
C GLN A 87 -16.64 0.15 -7.51
N ARG A 88 -15.80 0.53 -6.55
CA ARG A 88 -15.89 1.83 -5.87
C ARG A 88 -15.06 2.89 -6.59
N LYS A 89 -15.50 4.13 -6.49
CA LYS A 89 -14.91 5.31 -7.12
C LYS A 89 -14.76 6.42 -6.07
N PHE A 90 -13.63 7.12 -6.09
CA PHE A 90 -13.28 8.20 -5.18
C PHE A 90 -12.65 9.36 -5.94
N SER A 91 -12.86 10.59 -5.46
CA SER A 91 -12.30 11.78 -6.09
C SER A 91 -10.84 11.99 -5.72
N THR A 92 -10.46 11.54 -4.52
CA THR A 92 -9.09 11.63 -3.99
C THR A 92 -8.63 10.30 -3.39
N MET A 93 -7.32 10.15 -3.20
CA MET A 93 -6.76 8.96 -2.54
C MET A 93 -7.08 8.96 -1.04
N GLU A 94 -7.14 10.15 -0.44
CA GLU A 94 -7.49 10.38 0.95
C GLU A 94 -8.92 9.93 1.24
N GLU A 95 -9.88 10.26 0.36
CA GLU A 95 -11.27 9.77 0.47
C GLU A 95 -11.34 8.24 0.41
N LEU A 96 -10.57 7.62 -0.49
CA LEU A 96 -10.48 6.16 -0.60
C LEU A 96 -9.97 5.56 0.72
N VAL A 97 -8.88 6.11 1.26
CA VAL A 97 -8.29 5.64 2.53
C VAL A 97 -9.28 5.79 3.68
N GLU A 98 -9.88 6.97 3.84
CA GLU A 98 -10.84 7.24 4.90
C GLU A 98 -12.11 6.39 4.80
N HIS A 99 -12.55 6.06 3.58
CA HIS A 99 -13.64 5.12 3.38
C HIS A 99 -13.29 3.73 3.90
N TYR A 100 -12.13 3.19 3.53
CA TYR A 100 -11.73 1.84 3.94
C TYR A 100 -11.18 1.72 5.37
N LYS A 101 -11.06 2.85 6.08
CA LYS A 101 -10.97 2.86 7.55
C LYS A 101 -12.31 2.57 8.23
N LYS A 102 -13.43 2.87 7.56
CA LYS A 102 -14.80 2.74 8.11
C LYS A 102 -15.56 1.54 7.52
N ALA A 103 -15.19 1.12 6.31
CA ALA A 103 -15.77 0.00 5.60
C ALA A 103 -14.69 -1.06 5.28
N PRO A 104 -15.02 -2.36 5.28
CA PRO A 104 -14.04 -3.39 5.02
C PRO A 104 -13.52 -3.31 3.57
N ILE A 105 -12.20 -3.31 3.40
CA ILE A 105 -11.55 -3.39 2.08
C ILE A 105 -11.53 -4.81 1.54
N PHE A 106 -11.59 -5.79 2.45
CA PHE A 106 -11.65 -7.20 2.13
C PHE A 106 -12.56 -7.92 3.13
N THR A 107 -13.34 -8.88 2.63
CA THR A 107 -14.11 -9.82 3.45
C THR A 107 -13.74 -11.24 2.99
N SER A 108 -13.31 -12.10 3.90
CA SER A 108 -13.02 -13.50 3.60
C SER A 108 -14.30 -14.33 3.49
N GLU A 109 -14.22 -15.53 2.93
CA GLU A 109 -15.35 -16.47 2.86
C GLU A 109 -15.85 -16.90 4.26
N GLN A 110 -14.97 -16.83 5.26
CA GLN A 110 -15.27 -17.15 6.65
C GLN A 110 -15.86 -15.94 7.42
N GLY A 111 -16.07 -14.81 6.75
CA GLY A 111 -16.65 -13.60 7.34
C GLY A 111 -15.67 -12.66 8.03
N GLU A 112 -14.37 -12.94 7.97
CA GLU A 112 -13.33 -12.06 8.49
C GLU A 112 -13.28 -10.77 7.65
N LYS A 113 -13.19 -9.62 8.32
CA LYS A 113 -13.21 -8.30 7.68
C LYS A 113 -11.91 -7.57 7.95
N LEU A 114 -11.24 -7.12 6.90
CA LEU A 114 -10.04 -6.30 6.99
C LEU A 114 -10.35 -4.85 6.66
N TYR A 115 -9.73 -3.95 7.40
CA TYR A 115 -9.86 -2.50 7.29
C TYR A 115 -8.47 -1.88 7.16
N LEU A 116 -8.41 -0.68 6.59
CA LEU A 116 -7.22 0.15 6.73
C LEU A 116 -7.23 0.75 8.14
N VAL A 117 -6.15 0.61 8.90
CA VAL A 117 -6.09 1.15 10.27
C VAL A 117 -5.23 2.40 10.29
N LYS A 118 -3.94 2.24 10.03
CA LYS A 118 -2.98 3.34 9.97
C LYS A 118 -1.92 3.07 8.91
N HIS A 119 -1.21 4.12 8.52
CA HIS A 119 -0.10 3.96 7.59
C HIS A 119 1.09 3.26 8.28
N LEU A 120 1.86 2.50 7.51
CA LEU A 120 3.09 1.89 7.98
C LEU A 120 4.06 2.98 8.46
N SER A 121 4.62 2.76 9.65
CA SER A 121 5.57 3.67 10.32
C SER A 121 7.02 3.25 10.07
#